data_AF-A0A9E5P0W6-F1
#
_entry.id   AF-A0A9E5P0W6-F1
#
_cell.length_a   1.000
_cell.length_b   1.000
_cell.length_c   1.000
_cell.angle_alpha   90.00
_cell.angle_beta   90.00
_cell.angle_gamma   90.00
#
_symmetry.space_group_name_H-M   'P 1'
#
loop_
_entity.id
_entity.type
_entity.pdbx_description
1 polymer ?
#
loop_
_entity_poly.entity_id
_entity_poly.type
_entity_poly.pdbx_seq_one_letter_code
_entity_poly.pdbx_strand_id
1 'polypeptide(L)'
;KGHPTKPAEGFAKAQGVRVEELETVTTEKGDYLCAVRRQKGEKTAVVLRGRIPNLIRSLSFMKSMRWGSSSLRFVRPIHWILALFGGEVIPFRIDRIESGDLTYGHRFMHSGGFKVRGFDDYLKKLRKASVIVDEEERKGMIDKGI
;
A
#
# COMPACT_ATOMS: atom_id res chain seq x y z
N LYS A 1 31.53 -19.18 -32.87
CA LYS A 1 30.90 -18.24 -31.90
C LYS A 1 30.44 -17.02 -32.70
N GLY A 2 29.15 -16.71 -32.72
CA GLY A 2 28.63 -15.56 -33.46
C GLY A 2 28.98 -14.27 -32.73
N HIS A 3 29.35 -13.23 -33.47
CA HIS A 3 29.51 -11.89 -32.92
C HIS A 3 28.13 -11.23 -32.78
N PRO A 4 27.81 -10.60 -31.65
CA PRO A 4 26.56 -9.88 -31.50
C PRO A 4 26.43 -8.80 -32.56
N THR A 5 25.26 -8.70 -33.18
CA THR A 5 24.98 -7.68 -34.18
C THR A 5 24.54 -6.38 -33.50
N LYS A 6 24.68 -5.23 -34.18
CA LYS A 6 24.23 -3.92 -33.66
C LYS A 6 22.79 -3.94 -33.09
N PRO A 7 21.82 -4.68 -33.66
CA PRO A 7 20.50 -4.85 -33.05
C PRO A 7 20.50 -5.52 -31.68
N ALA A 8 21.33 -6.56 -31.46
CA ALA A 8 21.43 -7.24 -30.18
C ALA A 8 22.03 -6.33 -29.10
N GLU A 9 23.04 -5.53 -29.45
CA GLU A 9 23.63 -4.51 -28.57
C GLU A 9 22.61 -3.43 -28.20
N GLY A 10 21.84 -2.95 -29.18
CA GLY A 10 20.76 -1.98 -28.96
C GLY A 10 19.66 -2.52 -28.05
N PHE A 11 19.26 -3.77 -28.24
CA PHE A 11 18.28 -4.45 -27.39
C PHE A 11 18.78 -4.61 -25.96
N ALA A 12 20.01 -5.10 -25.76
CA ALA A 12 20.62 -5.24 -24.43
C ALA A 12 20.67 -3.89 -23.70
N LYS A 13 21.10 -2.82 -24.39
CA LYS A 13 21.14 -1.46 -23.85
C LYS A 13 19.75 -0.95 -23.45
N ALA A 14 18.73 -1.17 -24.29
CA ALA A 14 17.36 -0.78 -23.98
C ALA A 14 16.80 -1.52 -22.75
N GLN A 15 17.21 -2.79 -22.55
CA GLN A 15 16.80 -3.59 -21.40
C GLN A 15 17.67 -3.34 -20.14
N GLY A 16 18.77 -2.59 -20.26
CA GLY A 16 19.68 -2.28 -19.17
C GLY A 16 20.53 -3.48 -18.72
N VAL A 17 20.77 -4.43 -19.61
CA VAL A 17 21.60 -5.63 -19.38
C VAL A 17 22.78 -5.65 -20.34
N ARG A 18 23.80 -6.45 -20.05
CA ARG A 18 24.89 -6.69 -21.01
C ARG A 18 24.45 -7.67 -22.09
N VAL A 19 25.10 -7.63 -23.25
CA VAL A 19 24.77 -8.53 -24.37
C VAL A 19 25.04 -9.99 -23.99
N GLU A 20 26.07 -10.22 -23.17
CA GLU A 20 26.39 -11.55 -22.63
C GLU A 20 25.33 -12.10 -21.66
N GLU A 21 24.40 -11.26 -21.19
CA GLU A 21 23.30 -11.65 -20.30
C GLU A 21 21.99 -11.94 -21.06
N LEU A 22 22.01 -11.81 -22.39
CA LEU A 22 20.89 -12.23 -23.23
C LEU A 22 20.87 -13.75 -23.37
N GLU A 23 19.69 -14.33 -23.21
CA GLU A 23 19.45 -15.76 -23.41
C GLU A 23 18.74 -15.96 -24.76
N THR A 24 19.08 -17.05 -25.46
CA THR A 24 18.34 -17.45 -26.67
C THR A 24 17.19 -18.37 -26.26
N VAL A 25 15.97 -17.99 -26.60
CA VAL A 25 14.76 -18.78 -26.37
C VAL A 25 14.22 -19.24 -27.71
N THR A 26 14.14 -20.55 -27.91
CA THR A 26 13.51 -21.15 -29.09
C THR A 26 11.99 -21.11 -28.96
N THR A 27 11.34 -20.50 -29.93
CA THR A 27 9.88 -20.45 -30.06
C THR A 27 9.45 -21.19 -31.33
N GLU A 28 8.16 -21.44 -31.52
CA GLU A 28 7.63 -22.04 -32.76
C GLU A 28 7.96 -21.21 -34.02
N LYS A 29 8.29 -19.92 -33.85
CA LYS A 29 8.68 -19.00 -34.92
C LYS A 29 10.21 -18.86 -35.09
N GLY A 30 10.99 -19.67 -34.36
CA GLY A 30 12.45 -19.65 -34.36
C GLY A 30 13.07 -19.09 -33.07
N ASP A 31 14.38 -18.87 -33.12
CA ASP A 31 15.20 -18.44 -31.99
C ASP A 31 15.11 -16.92 -31.76
N TYR A 32 14.81 -16.51 -30.53
CA TYR A 32 14.76 -15.11 -30.12
C TYR A 32 15.77 -14.81 -29.01
N LEU A 33 16.39 -13.63 -29.06
CA LEU A 33 17.17 -13.10 -27.94
C LEU A 33 16.23 -12.48 -26.91
N CYS A 34 16.38 -12.87 -25.64
CA CYS A 34 15.56 -12.43 -24.53
C CYS A 34 16.44 -11.94 -23.37
N ALA A 35 16.01 -10.87 -22.71
CA ALA A 35 16.63 -10.40 -21.47
C ALA A 35 15.82 -10.93 -20.29
N VAL A 36 16.43 -11.73 -19.43
CA VAL A 36 15.76 -12.28 -18.25
C VAL A 36 15.91 -11.33 -17.07
N ARG A 37 14.83 -10.62 -16.72
CA ARG A 37 14.78 -9.79 -15.50
C ARG A 37 14.36 -10.63 -14.31
N ARG A 38 15.32 -10.96 -13.44
CA ARG A 38 15.05 -11.59 -12.14
C ARG A 38 14.90 -10.50 -11.08
N GLN A 39 13.67 -10.25 -10.63
CA GLN A 39 13.42 -9.38 -9.49
C GLN A 39 13.31 -10.24 -8.22
N LYS A 40 14.30 -10.13 -7.33
CA LYS A 40 14.24 -10.82 -6.04
C LYS A 40 13.05 -10.28 -5.24
N GLY A 41 12.26 -11.19 -4.67
CA GLY A 41 11.19 -10.82 -3.75
C GLY A 41 11.74 -10.08 -2.53
N GLU A 42 11.01 -9.07 -2.08
CA GLU A 42 11.31 -8.31 -0.88
C GLU A 42 10.29 -8.62 0.21
N LYS A 43 10.67 -8.47 1.48
CA LYS A 43 9.74 -8.64 2.60
C LYS A 43 8.55 -7.69 2.42
N THR A 44 7.33 -8.22 2.49
CA THR A 44 6.09 -7.44 2.30
C THR A 44 6.04 -6.17 3.15
N ALA A 45 6.48 -6.24 4.41
CA ALA A 45 6.56 -5.09 5.30
C ALA A 45 7.42 -3.93 4.75
N VAL A 46 8.52 -4.23 4.07
CA VAL A 46 9.42 -3.22 3.48
C VAL A 46 8.76 -2.60 2.25
N VAL A 47 8.14 -3.43 1.40
CA VAL A 47 7.38 -2.96 0.23
C VAL A 47 6.24 -2.05 0.66
N LEU A 48 5.45 -2.44 1.66
CA LEU A 48 4.34 -1.66 2.20
C LEU A 48 4.83 -0.33 2.79
N ARG A 49 5.90 -0.36 3.60
CA ARG A 49 6.53 0.83 4.17
C ARG A 49 6.92 1.85 3.08
N GLY A 50 7.48 1.38 1.96
CA GLY A 50 7.88 2.25 0.86
C GLY A 50 6.72 2.74 -0.02
N ARG A 51 5.67 1.93 -0.20
CA ARG A 51 4.59 2.21 -1.16
C ARG A 51 3.39 2.93 -0.58
N ILE A 52 2.97 2.61 0.64
CA ILE A 52 1.79 3.22 1.28
C ILE A 52 1.90 4.76 1.34
N PRO A 53 3.07 5.35 1.71
CA PRO A 53 3.18 6.79 1.77
C PRO A 53 2.98 7.49 0.43
N ASN A 54 3.41 6.85 -0.66
CA ASN A 54 3.24 7.36 -2.01
C ASN A 54 1.80 7.18 -2.50
N LEU A 55 1.18 6.04 -2.17
CA LEU A 55 -0.23 5.80 -2.45
C LEU A 55 -1.11 6.88 -1.82
N ILE A 56 -0.94 7.16 -0.52
CA ILE A 56 -1.72 8.20 0.19
C ILE A 56 -1.55 9.57 -0.48
N ARG A 57 -0.33 9.93 -0.86
CA ARG A 57 -0.03 11.21 -1.55
C ARG A 57 -0.57 11.28 -2.98
N SER A 58 -0.80 10.13 -3.62
CA SER A 58 -1.34 10.05 -4.98
C SER A 58 -2.87 10.15 -5.04
N LEU A 59 -3.56 10.02 -3.91
CA LEU A 59 -5.02 10.12 -3.85
C LEU A 59 -5.46 11.54 -4.21
N SER A 60 -6.25 11.64 -5.28
CA SER A 60 -6.84 12.90 -5.75
C SER A 60 -8.34 12.93 -5.48
N PHE A 61 -8.84 14.07 -5.02
CA PHE A 61 -10.24 14.27 -4.68
C PHE A 61 -10.72 15.56 -5.34
N MET A 62 -11.97 15.58 -5.81
CA MET A 62 -12.59 16.78 -6.38
C MET A 62 -12.53 17.99 -5.43
N LYS A 63 -12.72 17.73 -4.13
CA LYS A 63 -12.55 18.72 -3.05
C LYS A 63 -11.45 18.25 -2.13
N SER A 64 -10.28 18.85 -2.26
CA SER A 64 -9.14 18.63 -1.37
C SER A 64 -8.78 19.91 -0.64
N MET A 65 -8.17 19.76 0.53
CA MET A 65 -7.68 20.87 1.34
C MET A 65 -6.25 20.61 1.79
N ARG A 66 -5.55 21.69 2.11
CA ARG A 66 -4.32 21.68 2.93
C ARG A 66 -4.69 22.17 4.32
N TRP A 67 -4.07 21.63 5.35
CA TRP A 67 -4.42 21.95 6.73
C TRP A 67 -3.18 22.35 7.56
N GLY A 68 -3.27 23.46 8.28
CA GLY A 68 -2.16 23.99 9.07
C GLY A 68 -0.94 24.28 8.19
N SER A 69 0.25 23.83 8.62
CA SER A 69 1.51 23.97 7.87
C SER A 69 1.85 22.75 6.99
N SER A 70 0.90 21.84 6.76
CA SER A 70 1.10 20.64 5.94
C SER A 70 0.91 20.97 4.45
N SER A 71 1.78 20.41 3.61
CA SER A 71 1.70 20.53 2.15
C SER A 71 0.83 19.42 1.52
N LEU A 72 0.50 18.37 2.28
CA LEU A 72 -0.39 17.30 1.86
C LEU A 72 -1.78 17.83 1.53
N ARG A 73 -2.23 17.50 0.31
CA ARG A 73 -3.63 17.65 -0.08
C ARG A 73 -4.37 16.37 0.23
N PHE A 74 -5.45 16.46 1.00
CA PHE A 74 -6.33 15.34 1.28
C PHE A 74 -7.77 15.82 1.41
N VAL A 75 -8.74 14.90 1.39
CA VAL A 75 -10.17 15.26 1.52
C VAL A 75 -10.48 15.91 2.87
N ARG A 76 -9.78 15.48 3.93
CA ARG A 76 -9.88 16.00 5.32
C ARG A 76 -8.54 15.84 6.04
N PRO A 77 -8.30 16.54 7.15
CA PRO A 77 -7.10 16.32 7.96
C PRO A 77 -7.04 14.87 8.45
N ILE A 78 -5.91 14.21 8.23
CA ILE A 78 -5.64 12.89 8.80
C ILE A 78 -5.26 13.10 10.26
N HIS A 79 -5.86 12.37 11.18
CA HIS A 79 -5.57 12.49 12.62
C HIS A 79 -4.63 11.38 13.12
N TRP A 80 -4.77 10.16 12.58
CA TRP A 80 -3.90 9.02 12.86
C TRP A 80 -3.90 8.06 11.67
N ILE A 81 -2.94 7.14 11.64
CA ILE A 81 -2.84 6.08 10.65
C ILE A 81 -2.65 4.75 11.39
N LEU A 82 -3.62 3.86 11.30
CA LEU A 82 -3.49 2.47 11.76
C LEU A 82 -2.89 1.64 10.61
N ALA A 83 -1.68 1.12 10.76
CA ALA A 83 -1.02 0.33 9.72
C ALA A 83 -0.35 -0.91 10.32
N LEU A 84 -0.99 -2.06 10.12
CA LEU A 84 -0.56 -3.35 10.67
C LEU A 84 -0.42 -4.39 9.56
N PHE A 85 0.60 -5.26 9.67
CA PHE A 85 0.76 -6.42 8.81
C PHE A 85 1.29 -7.59 9.64
N GLY A 86 0.56 -8.71 9.66
CA GLY A 86 0.93 -9.88 10.47
C GLY A 86 0.99 -9.59 11.98
N GLY A 87 0.25 -8.59 12.46
CA GLY A 87 0.25 -8.16 13.86
C GLY A 87 1.32 -7.14 14.24
N GLU A 88 2.23 -6.82 13.32
CA GLU A 88 3.30 -5.84 13.51
C GLU A 88 2.95 -4.49 12.85
N VAL A 89 3.41 -3.41 13.47
CA VAL A 89 3.28 -2.06 12.89
C VAL A 89 4.13 -1.95 11.64
N ILE A 90 3.59 -1.37 10.58
CA ILE A 90 4.35 -0.92 9.41
C ILE A 90 4.73 0.54 9.60
N PRO A 91 5.96 0.87 10.06
CA PRO A 91 6.30 2.24 10.46
C PRO A 91 6.59 3.10 9.22
N PHE A 92 5.81 4.16 9.04
CA PHE A 92 6.04 5.23 8.09
C PHE A 92 5.44 6.55 8.60
N ARG A 93 5.77 7.63 7.89
CA ARG A 93 5.30 8.99 8.22
C ARG A 93 4.68 9.68 7.02
N ILE A 94 3.53 10.30 7.24
CA ILE A 94 2.89 11.26 6.32
C ILE A 94 2.88 12.61 7.02
N ASP A 95 3.64 13.56 6.50
CA ASP A 95 3.88 14.86 7.13
C ASP A 95 4.26 14.73 8.60
N ARG A 96 3.38 15.09 9.55
CA ARG A 96 3.65 14.99 11.00
C ARG A 96 3.00 13.78 11.66
N ILE A 97 2.38 12.90 10.89
CA ILE A 97 1.58 11.78 11.39
C ILE A 97 2.35 10.49 11.17
N GLU A 98 2.62 9.80 12.27
CA GLU A 98 3.25 8.48 12.27
C GLU A 98 2.16 7.40 12.25
N SER A 99 2.41 6.34 11.48
CA SER A 99 1.61 5.13 11.54
C SER A 99 1.84 4.38 12.85
N GLY A 100 0.80 3.77 13.41
CA GLY A 100 0.91 2.98 14.63
C GLY A 100 -0.14 1.88 14.72
N ASP A 101 -0.34 1.39 15.94
CA ASP A 101 -1.32 0.36 16.32
C ASP A 101 -2.58 0.95 16.97
N LEU A 102 -2.71 2.28 17.04
CA LEU A 102 -3.81 2.97 17.71
C LEU A 102 -4.97 3.30 16.77
N THR A 103 -6.19 3.15 17.28
CA THR A 103 -7.42 3.66 16.67
C THR A 103 -8.37 4.22 17.72
N TYR A 104 -9.46 4.84 17.27
CA TYR A 104 -10.45 5.50 18.12
C TYR A 104 -11.86 5.01 17.80
N GLY A 105 -12.71 4.95 18.83
CA GLY A 105 -14.13 4.66 18.70
C GLY A 105 -14.98 5.90 18.46
N HIS A 106 -16.27 5.79 18.80
CA HIS A 106 -17.20 6.90 18.66
C HIS A 106 -16.84 8.05 19.61
N ARG A 107 -16.72 9.26 19.06
CA ARG A 107 -16.18 10.45 19.75
C ARG A 107 -16.85 10.77 21.10
N PHE A 108 -18.15 10.50 21.24
CA PHE A 108 -18.91 10.81 22.45
C PHE A 108 -19.19 9.61 23.34
N MET A 109 -19.21 8.41 22.76
CA MET A 109 -19.61 7.19 23.48
C MET A 109 -18.40 6.36 23.94
N HIS A 110 -17.20 6.71 23.45
CA HIS A 110 -15.96 6.07 23.83
C HIS A 110 -14.86 7.12 23.98
N SER A 111 -14.22 7.15 25.15
CA SER A 111 -13.11 8.06 25.43
C SER A 111 -11.77 7.42 25.09
N GLY A 112 -10.90 8.19 24.41
CA GLY A 112 -9.52 7.79 24.16
C GLY A 112 -9.32 6.78 23.04
N GLY A 113 -8.05 6.59 22.68
CA GLY A 113 -7.62 5.62 21.68
C GLY A 113 -7.28 4.27 22.31
N PHE A 114 -7.35 3.21 21.51
CA PHE A 114 -7.00 1.85 21.92
C PHE A 114 -6.14 1.17 20.86
N LYS A 115 -5.28 0.26 21.31
CA LYS A 115 -4.39 -0.52 20.45
C LYS A 115 -5.13 -1.66 19.77
N VAL A 116 -4.67 -2.02 18.57
CA VAL A 116 -5.23 -3.08 17.73
C VAL A 116 -4.10 -4.00 17.29
N ARG A 117 -4.35 -5.32 17.27
CA ARG A 117 -3.34 -6.34 16.87
C ARG A 117 -3.60 -6.97 15.51
N GLY A 118 -4.72 -6.65 14.86
CA GLY A 118 -5.11 -7.23 13.58
C GLY A 118 -6.56 -6.90 13.24
N PHE A 119 -7.04 -7.40 12.11
CA PHE A 119 -8.36 -7.06 11.60
C PHE A 119 -9.51 -7.58 12.49
N ASP A 120 -9.43 -8.80 13.01
CA ASP A 120 -10.47 -9.33 13.90
C ASP A 120 -10.55 -8.56 15.23
N ASP A 121 -9.40 -8.18 15.77
CA ASP A 121 -9.30 -7.37 16.99
C ASP A 121 -9.82 -5.94 16.74
N TYR A 122 -9.54 -5.38 15.56
CA TYR A 122 -10.06 -4.08 15.10
C TYR A 122 -11.59 -4.07 15.12
N LEU A 123 -12.24 -5.04 14.47
CA LEU A 123 -13.70 -5.13 14.40
C LEU A 123 -14.33 -5.29 15.78
N LYS A 124 -13.79 -6.22 16.59
CA LYS A 124 -14.29 -6.48 17.96
C LYS A 124 -14.19 -5.24 18.85
N LYS A 125 -13.06 -4.53 18.82
CA LYS A 125 -12.85 -3.35 19.66
C LYS A 125 -13.65 -2.15 19.18
N LEU A 126 -13.76 -1.92 17.87
CA LEU A 126 -14.60 -0.84 17.35
C LEU A 126 -16.07 -1.03 17.69
N ARG A 127 -16.60 -2.26 17.57
CA ARG A 127 -17.97 -2.55 17.99
C ARG A 127 -18.20 -2.19 19.47
N LYS A 128 -17.28 -2.60 20.35
CA LYS A 128 -17.32 -2.24 21.78
C LYS A 128 -17.21 -0.73 22.02
N ALA A 129 -16.57 -0.02 21.10
CA ALA A 129 -16.40 1.42 21.13
C ALA A 129 -17.48 2.17 20.31
N SER A 130 -18.65 1.56 20.14
CA SER A 130 -19.83 2.11 19.44
C SER A 130 -19.62 2.46 17.97
N VAL A 131 -18.75 1.70 17.28
CA VAL A 131 -18.51 1.83 15.84
C VAL A 131 -18.74 0.49 15.15
N ILE A 132 -19.73 0.45 14.26
CA ILE A 132 -19.97 -0.68 13.36
C ILE A 132 -19.26 -0.37 12.04
N VAL A 133 -18.30 -1.20 11.66
CA VAL A 133 -17.48 -1.01 10.45
C VAL A 133 -18.19 -1.52 9.20
N ASP A 134 -18.93 -2.62 9.32
CA ASP A 134 -19.67 -3.23 8.22
C ASP A 134 -20.95 -2.44 7.92
N GLU A 135 -21.11 -2.02 6.66
CA GLU A 135 -22.21 -1.16 6.23
C GLU A 135 -23.54 -1.91 6.22
N GLU A 136 -23.57 -3.15 5.74
CA GLU A 136 -24.78 -3.96 5.65
C GLU A 136 -25.26 -4.37 7.05
N GLU A 137 -24.33 -4.71 7.93
CA GLU A 137 -24.65 -4.97 9.32
C GLU A 137 -25.27 -3.73 9.98
N ARG A 138 -24.64 -2.56 9.82
CA ARG A 138 -25.13 -1.30 10.38
C ARG A 138 -26.53 -0.97 9.84
N LYS A 139 -26.76 -1.15 8.55
CA LYS A 139 -28.06 -0.94 7.91
C LYS A 139 -29.13 -1.87 8.50
N GLY A 140 -28.83 -3.16 8.62
CA GLY A 140 -29.78 -4.12 9.20
C GLY A 140 -30.11 -3.87 10.68
N MET A 141 -29.18 -3.29 11.43
CA MET A 141 -29.45 -2.81 12.80
C MET A 141 -30.46 -1.65 12.80
N ILE A 142 -30.24 -0.65 11.94
CA ILE A 142 -31.13 0.51 11.78
C ILE A 142 -32.54 0.05 11.36
N ASP A 143 -32.64 -0.87 10.40
CA ASP A 143 -33.92 -1.39 9.92
C ASP A 143 -34.69 -2.16 11.02
N LYS A 144 -33.98 -2.79 11.96
CA LYS A 144 -34.56 -3.51 13.10
C LYS A 144 -34.88 -2.62 14.30
N GLY A 145 -34.64 -1.31 14.20
CA GLY A 145 -34.92 -0.35 15.27
C GLY A 145 -33.88 -0.37 16.38
N ILE A 146 -32.63 -0.70 16.06
CA ILE A 146 -31.47 -0.55 16.94
C ILE A 146 -30.74 0.77 16.62
#